data_AF-A0A147B7I1-F1
#
_entry.id   AF-A0A147B7I1-F1
#
_cell.length_a   1.000
_cell.length_b   1.000
_cell.length_c   1.000
_cell.angle_alpha   90.00
_cell.angle_beta   90.00
_cell.angle_gamma   90.00
#
_symmetry.space_group_name_H-M   'P 1'
#
loop_
_entity.id
_entity.type
_entity.pdbx_description
1 polymer ?
#
loop_
_entity_poly.entity_id
_entity_poly.type
_entity_poly.pdbx_seq_one_letter_code
_entity_poly.pdbx_strand_id
1 'polypeptide(L)'
;EFSMQNEIYAVPQEIMLGTGEQLFDHIAECLATFMAKYGVRDCKLPLGFTFSFPCRQEGLTSARLVTWTKGFKCSGVEGEDVVQLLREAIERREDVAIDVTAVVNDTTGTLMSCAHKNKQCRLGLIVGTGTNACYMEKLENVELWDGDRDLPHQVMINTEWGAFGDHGTLDFVRTRYDHEVDS
;
A
#
# COMPACT_ATOMS: atom_id res chain seq x y z
N GLU A 1 27.40 2.70 -8.32
CA GLU A 1 26.68 2.17 -7.14
C GLU A 1 25.34 2.86 -7.02
N PHE A 2 24.29 2.14 -6.63
CA PHE A 2 22.97 2.72 -6.37
C PHE A 2 22.94 3.19 -4.91
N SER A 3 22.81 4.49 -4.67
CA SER A 3 22.66 5.06 -3.32
C SER A 3 21.19 5.34 -3.06
N MET A 4 20.66 4.83 -1.94
CA MET A 4 19.28 5.04 -1.52
C MET A 4 19.28 5.88 -0.23
N GLN A 5 18.60 7.01 -0.25
CA GLN A 5 18.32 7.82 0.93
C GLN A 5 16.94 7.44 1.48
N ASN A 6 16.84 7.25 2.79
CA ASN A 6 15.58 6.91 3.46
C ASN A 6 15.51 7.56 4.84
N GLU A 7 14.29 7.87 5.29
CA GLU A 7 14.00 8.37 6.62
C GLU A 7 12.74 7.69 7.17
N ILE A 8 12.70 7.52 8.48
CA ILE A 8 11.56 6.94 9.19
C ILE A 8 10.91 8.05 10.00
N TYR A 9 9.63 8.27 9.73
CA TYR A 9 8.79 9.19 10.48
C TYR A 9 7.77 8.39 11.27
N ALA A 10 7.69 8.63 12.58
CA ALA A 10 6.68 7.99 13.42
C ALA A 10 5.30 8.55 13.08
N VAL A 11 4.29 7.67 13.07
CA VAL A 11 2.88 8.08 13.01
C VAL A 11 2.32 7.96 14.43
N PRO A 12 2.00 9.08 15.10
CA PRO A 12 1.39 9.04 16.43
C PRO A 12 0.08 8.24 16.43
N GLN A 13 -0.21 7.55 17.53
CA GLN A 13 -1.45 6.76 17.68
C GLN A 13 -2.70 7.63 17.52
N GLU A 14 -2.61 8.90 17.92
CA GLU A 14 -3.66 9.90 17.75
C GLU A 14 -4.03 10.12 16.27
N ILE A 15 -3.04 10.07 15.38
CA ILE A 15 -3.22 10.21 13.93
C ILE A 15 -3.75 8.89 13.35
N MET A 16 -3.22 7.74 13.80
CA MET A 16 -3.69 6.41 13.38
C MET A 16 -5.18 6.17 13.65
N LEU A 17 -5.73 6.82 14.68
CA LEU A 17 -7.14 6.73 15.09
C LEU A 17 -7.95 8.01 14.80
N GLY A 18 -7.34 8.98 14.12
CA GLY A 18 -7.91 10.31 13.85
C GLY A 18 -8.75 10.38 12.58
N THR A 19 -8.65 11.50 11.86
CA THR A 19 -9.27 11.67 10.54
C THR A 19 -8.31 11.31 9.42
N GLY A 20 -8.85 10.99 8.24
CA GLY A 20 -8.07 10.82 7.03
C GLY A 20 -7.23 12.06 6.73
N GLU A 21 -7.82 13.25 6.83
CA GLU A 21 -7.12 14.52 6.62
C GLU A 21 -5.85 14.62 7.50
N GLN A 22 -5.95 14.32 8.80
CA GLN A 22 -4.79 14.31 9.70
C GLN A 22 -3.70 13.32 9.28
N LEU A 23 -4.09 12.13 8.82
CA LEU A 23 -3.13 11.11 8.35
C LEU A 23 -2.40 11.57 7.10
N PHE A 24 -3.13 12.02 6.07
CA PHE A 24 -2.53 12.40 4.80
C PHE A 24 -1.75 13.72 4.89
N ASP A 25 -2.17 14.67 5.74
CA ASP A 25 -1.40 15.89 6.03
C ASP A 25 -0.08 15.56 6.75
N HIS A 26 -0.10 14.61 7.68
CA HIS A 26 1.13 14.12 8.33
C HIS A 26 2.09 13.48 7.32
N ILE A 27 1.57 12.68 6.37
CA ILE A 27 2.38 12.10 5.29
C ILE A 27 2.98 13.22 4.41
N ALA A 28 2.18 14.22 4.03
CA ALA A 28 2.65 15.35 3.22
C ALA A 28 3.74 16.17 3.93
N GLU A 29 3.61 16.42 5.23
CA GLU A 29 4.64 17.07 6.05
C GLU A 29 5.95 16.25 6.09
N CYS A 30 5.85 14.93 6.25
CA CYS A 30 7.02 14.05 6.23
C CYS A 30 7.75 14.13 4.87
N LEU A 31 7.00 14.11 3.76
CA LEU A 31 7.55 14.27 2.41
C LEU A 31 8.25 15.64 2.25
N ALA A 32 7.62 16.71 2.72
CA ALA A 32 8.20 18.06 2.64
C ALA A 32 9.45 18.24 3.49
N THR A 33 9.49 17.61 4.66
CA THR A 33 10.68 17.54 5.52
C THR A 33 11.82 16.80 4.84
N PHE A 34 11.54 15.64 4.25
CA PHE A 34 12.51 14.86 3.48
C PHE A 34 13.07 15.69 2.31
N MET A 35 12.21 16.29 1.49
CA MET A 35 12.64 17.11 0.35
C MET A 35 13.47 18.32 0.77
N ALA A 36 13.16 18.94 1.92
CA ALA A 36 13.96 20.04 2.49
C ALA A 36 15.38 19.61 2.79
N LYS A 37 15.51 18.49 3.51
CA LYS A 37 16.79 18.01 4.03
C LYS A 37 17.74 17.61 2.92
N TYR A 38 17.21 17.08 1.82
CA TYR A 38 18.01 16.69 0.65
C TYR A 38 18.10 17.78 -0.43
N GLY A 39 17.54 18.97 -0.19
CA GLY A 39 17.66 20.11 -1.11
C GLY A 39 16.94 19.90 -2.44
N VAL A 40 15.82 19.18 -2.45
CA VAL A 40 15.06 18.83 -3.67
C VAL A 40 13.65 19.44 -3.70
N ARG A 41 13.37 20.46 -2.88
CA ARG A 41 12.06 21.13 -2.81
C ARG A 41 11.63 21.76 -4.13
N ASP A 42 12.57 22.34 -4.88
CA ASP A 42 12.28 23.01 -6.15
C ASP A 42 12.09 22.05 -7.34
N CYS A 43 12.15 20.74 -7.10
CA CYS A 43 12.01 19.71 -8.12
C CYS A 43 10.62 19.07 -8.04
N LYS A 44 9.93 18.93 -9.18
CA LYS A 44 8.74 18.09 -9.28
C LYS A 44 9.16 16.61 -9.30
N LEU A 45 8.91 15.88 -8.21
CA LEU A 45 9.34 14.48 -8.06
C LEU A 45 8.21 13.48 -8.31
N PRO A 46 8.44 12.41 -9.08
CA PRO A 46 7.49 11.29 -9.17
C PRO A 46 7.53 10.45 -7.89
N LEU A 47 6.36 10.15 -7.34
CA LEU A 47 6.18 9.32 -6.14
C LEU A 47 5.49 8.01 -6.51
N GLY A 48 6.07 6.90 -6.05
CA GLY A 48 5.37 5.62 -5.93
C GLY A 48 4.88 5.46 -4.51
N PHE A 49 3.56 5.42 -4.32
CA PHE A 49 2.94 5.33 -3.01
C PHE A 49 2.71 3.87 -2.64
N THR A 50 3.59 3.31 -1.80
CA THR A 50 3.35 1.97 -1.24
C THR A 50 2.37 2.10 -0.08
N PHE A 51 1.14 1.64 -0.27
CA PHE A 51 0.06 1.72 0.71
C PHE A 51 -0.38 0.31 1.10
N SER A 52 0.15 -0.16 2.23
CA SER A 52 0.05 -1.55 2.69
C SER A 52 -1.27 -1.89 3.38
N PHE A 53 -2.39 -1.56 2.75
CA PHE A 53 -3.73 -1.89 3.24
C PHE A 53 -4.56 -2.54 2.12
N PRO A 54 -5.60 -3.30 2.47
CA PRO A 54 -6.52 -3.85 1.49
C PRO A 54 -7.18 -2.74 0.66
N CYS A 55 -6.84 -2.67 -0.62
CA CYS A 55 -7.37 -1.69 -1.56
C CYS A 55 -7.94 -2.36 -2.80
N ARG A 56 -9.05 -1.81 -3.30
CA ARG A 56 -9.51 -2.09 -4.66
C ARG A 56 -8.74 -1.19 -5.61
N GLN A 57 -7.85 -1.77 -6.40
CA GLN A 57 -7.11 -1.03 -7.40
C GLN A 57 -8.01 -0.71 -8.61
N GLU A 58 -8.24 0.57 -8.87
CA GLU A 58 -9.06 1.07 -9.98
C GLU A 58 -8.19 1.57 -11.15
N GLY A 59 -6.91 1.85 -10.87
CA GLY A 59 -5.89 2.14 -11.86
C GLY A 59 -4.50 2.21 -11.25
N LEU A 60 -3.47 2.52 -12.05
CA LEU A 60 -2.11 2.64 -11.55
C LEU A 60 -1.98 3.75 -10.50
N THR A 61 -2.74 4.84 -10.67
CA THR A 61 -2.77 6.00 -9.77
C THR A 61 -4.12 6.19 -9.10
N SER A 62 -4.86 5.10 -8.85
CA SER A 62 -6.15 5.16 -8.17
C SER A 62 -6.40 3.85 -7.43
N ALA A 63 -6.62 3.95 -6.12
CA ALA A 63 -6.89 2.79 -5.29
C ALA A 63 -7.83 3.19 -4.15
N ARG A 64 -8.94 2.46 -4.03
CA ARG A 64 -9.95 2.69 -3.02
C ARG A 64 -9.68 1.82 -1.80
N LEU A 65 -9.55 2.42 -0.61
CA LEU A 65 -9.39 1.62 0.61
C LEU A 65 -10.64 0.77 0.85
N VAL A 66 -10.47 -0.53 1.08
CA VAL A 66 -11.59 -1.43 1.41
C VAL A 66 -11.86 -1.40 2.91
N THR A 67 -10.83 -1.67 3.71
CA THR A 67 -10.92 -1.60 5.16
C THR A 67 -9.55 -1.40 5.79
N TRP A 68 -9.53 -0.74 6.95
CA TRP A 68 -8.32 -0.61 7.74
C TRP A 68 -7.91 -1.93 8.40
N THR A 69 -6.59 -2.10 8.53
CA THR A 69 -5.97 -3.20 9.28
C THR A 69 -4.84 -2.65 10.15
N LYS A 70 -4.11 -3.51 10.87
CA LYS A 70 -2.88 -3.14 11.60
C LYS A 70 -3.08 -2.02 12.64
N GLY A 71 -4.27 -1.94 13.22
CA GLY A 71 -4.63 -0.96 14.25
C GLY A 71 -4.92 0.46 13.75
N PHE A 72 -4.95 0.70 12.44
CA PHE A 72 -5.44 1.95 11.87
C PHE A 72 -6.97 2.01 11.93
N LYS A 73 -7.52 3.22 12.12
CA LYS A 73 -8.97 3.46 12.08
C LYS A 73 -9.30 4.90 11.72
N CYS A 74 -8.56 5.48 10.78
CA CYS A 74 -8.79 6.85 10.36
C CYS A 74 -10.16 7.01 9.69
N SER A 75 -10.96 7.93 10.20
CA SER A 75 -12.29 8.23 9.67
C SER A 75 -12.23 8.93 8.30
N GLY A 76 -13.20 8.64 7.42
CA GLY A 76 -13.28 9.27 6.09
C GLY A 76 -12.25 8.78 5.08
N VAL A 77 -11.75 7.54 5.21
CA VAL A 77 -10.80 6.94 4.26
C VAL A 77 -11.31 5.63 3.66
N GLU A 78 -12.00 4.79 4.45
CA GLU A 78 -12.61 3.56 3.90
C GLU A 78 -13.65 3.92 2.84
N GLY A 79 -13.53 3.34 1.64
CA GLY A 79 -14.35 3.68 0.49
C GLY A 79 -13.83 4.85 -0.35
N GLU A 80 -12.75 5.52 0.04
CA GLU A 80 -12.18 6.68 -0.67
C GLU A 80 -10.89 6.33 -1.44
N ASP A 81 -10.57 7.12 -2.47
CA ASP A 81 -9.33 6.97 -3.25
C ASP A 81 -8.14 7.57 -2.48
N VAL A 82 -7.24 6.71 -2.01
CA VAL A 82 -6.09 7.12 -1.19
C VAL A 82 -5.06 7.94 -1.95
N VAL A 83 -5.01 7.80 -3.29
CA VAL A 83 -4.13 8.63 -4.13
C VAL A 83 -4.68 10.05 -4.21
N GLN A 84 -6.00 10.19 -4.33
CA GLN A 84 -6.64 11.50 -4.31
C GLN A 84 -6.44 12.19 -2.96
N LEU A 85 -6.68 11.49 -1.85
CA LEU A 85 -6.47 12.03 -0.50
C LEU A 85 -5.02 12.51 -0.27
N LEU A 86 -4.04 11.75 -0.76
CA LEU A 86 -2.64 12.15 -0.70
C LEU A 86 -2.33 13.35 -1.61
N ARG A 87 -2.89 13.39 -2.82
CA ARG A 87 -2.73 14.54 -3.74
C ARG A 87 -3.30 15.81 -3.13
N GLU A 88 -4.50 15.75 -2.56
CA GLU A 88 -5.12 16.89 -1.89
C GLU A 88 -4.30 17.37 -0.69
N ALA A 89 -3.71 16.45 0.10
CA ALA A 89 -2.81 16.80 1.19
C ALA A 89 -1.51 17.47 0.72
N ILE A 90 -0.95 16.99 -0.40
CA ILE A 90 0.21 17.61 -1.04
C ILE A 90 -0.16 18.98 -1.62
N GLU A 91 -1.33 19.14 -2.26
CA GLU A 91 -1.79 20.41 -2.83
C GLU A 91 -2.11 21.47 -1.76
N ARG A 92 -2.61 21.05 -0.58
CA ARG A 92 -2.73 21.92 0.59
C ARG A 92 -1.36 22.47 1.03
N ARG A 93 -0.27 21.84 0.64
CA ARG A 93 1.08 22.37 0.80
C ARG A 93 1.50 23.16 -0.44
N GLU A 94 1.89 24.41 -0.22
CA GLU A 94 2.38 25.28 -1.30
C GLU A 94 3.91 25.21 -1.48
N ASP A 95 4.62 24.42 -0.65
CA ASP A 95 6.09 24.40 -0.56
C ASP A 95 6.76 23.18 -1.22
N VAL A 96 5.99 22.28 -1.82
CA VAL A 96 6.50 21.08 -2.51
C VAL A 96 5.71 20.75 -3.78
N ALA A 97 6.39 20.13 -4.75
CA ALA A 97 5.77 19.62 -5.97
C ALA A 97 6.03 18.11 -6.10
N ILE A 98 4.99 17.30 -5.92
CA ILE A 98 5.08 15.83 -5.96
C ILE A 98 3.98 15.28 -6.88
N ASP A 99 4.34 14.34 -7.75
CA ASP A 99 3.41 13.68 -8.67
C ASP A 99 3.23 12.22 -8.28
N VAL A 100 2.05 11.84 -7.79
CA VAL A 100 1.78 10.45 -7.44
C VAL A 100 1.54 9.65 -8.73
N THR A 101 2.54 8.85 -9.12
CA THR A 101 2.61 8.12 -10.40
C THR A 101 2.23 6.65 -10.29
N ALA A 102 2.20 6.10 -9.08
CA ALA A 102 1.71 4.76 -8.82
C ALA A 102 1.26 4.61 -7.37
N VAL A 103 0.28 3.74 -7.14
CA VAL A 103 -0.04 3.18 -5.82
C VAL A 103 0.09 1.66 -5.88
N VAL A 104 0.78 1.09 -4.90
CA VAL A 104 1.06 -0.35 -4.83
C VAL A 104 0.96 -0.87 -3.41
N ASN A 105 0.67 -2.17 -3.25
CA ASN A 105 0.79 -2.85 -1.97
C ASN A 105 2.26 -3.23 -1.68
N ASP A 106 2.65 -3.40 -0.41
CA ASP A 106 4.02 -3.75 -0.04
C ASP A 106 4.50 -5.08 -0.64
N THR A 107 3.66 -6.10 -0.66
CA THR A 107 3.99 -7.39 -1.28
C THR A 107 4.27 -7.24 -2.78
N THR A 108 3.51 -6.36 -3.45
CA THR A 108 3.67 -6.06 -4.88
C THR A 108 4.97 -5.30 -5.12
N GLY A 109 5.24 -4.25 -4.33
CA GLY A 109 6.52 -3.53 -4.37
C GLY A 109 7.72 -4.42 -4.08
N THR A 110 7.58 -5.36 -3.14
CA THR A 110 8.61 -6.36 -2.79
C THR A 110 8.90 -7.29 -3.97
N LEU A 111 7.85 -7.81 -4.61
CA LEU A 111 7.99 -8.62 -5.82
C LEU A 111 8.68 -7.83 -6.94
N MET A 112 8.24 -6.60 -7.23
CA MET A 112 8.82 -5.76 -8.28
C MET A 112 10.30 -5.44 -8.02
N SER A 113 10.65 -5.08 -6.78
CA SER A 113 12.02 -4.77 -6.38
C SER A 113 12.96 -5.98 -6.54
N CYS A 114 12.49 -7.17 -6.14
CA CYS A 114 13.26 -8.39 -6.31
C CYS A 114 13.34 -8.82 -7.79
N ALA A 115 12.23 -8.73 -8.53
CA ALA A 115 12.16 -9.06 -9.95
C ALA A 115 13.08 -8.17 -10.82
N HIS A 116 13.29 -6.91 -10.41
CA HIS A 116 14.23 -6.01 -11.06
C HIS A 116 15.67 -6.55 -11.07
N LYS A 117 16.10 -7.18 -9.96
CA LYS A 117 17.43 -7.80 -9.84
C LYS A 117 17.45 -9.25 -10.34
N ASN A 118 16.38 -10.00 -10.10
CA ASN A 118 16.26 -11.40 -10.46
C ASN A 118 14.98 -11.64 -11.26
N LYS A 119 15.12 -11.78 -12.58
CA LYS A 119 14.00 -12.04 -13.51
C LYS A 119 13.26 -13.36 -13.26
N GLN A 120 13.73 -14.23 -12.37
CA GLN A 120 13.05 -15.45 -11.95
C GLN A 120 12.17 -15.26 -10.70
N CYS A 121 12.17 -14.07 -10.09
CA CYS A 121 11.27 -13.79 -8.97
C CYS A 121 9.81 -13.81 -9.44
N ARG A 122 8.96 -14.57 -8.76
CA ARG A 122 7.53 -14.75 -9.07
C ARG A 122 6.60 -14.52 -7.89
N LEU A 123 7.16 -14.37 -6.69
CA LEU A 123 6.43 -14.22 -5.44
C LEU A 123 7.11 -13.19 -4.54
N GLY A 124 6.31 -12.26 -4.02
CA GLY A 124 6.66 -11.36 -2.92
C GLY A 124 5.93 -11.82 -1.66
N LEU A 125 6.64 -11.85 -0.54
CA LEU A 125 6.13 -12.32 0.74
C LEU A 125 6.50 -11.31 1.82
N ILE A 126 5.52 -10.92 2.62
CA ILE A 126 5.71 -10.10 3.81
C ILE A 126 5.38 -10.97 5.03
N VAL A 127 6.32 -11.02 5.97
CA VAL A 127 6.14 -11.62 7.30
C VAL A 127 6.68 -10.63 8.32
N GLY A 128 5.77 -9.87 8.94
CA GLY A 128 6.09 -8.82 9.90
C GLY A 128 4.92 -8.56 10.84
N THR A 129 4.55 -7.29 11.06
CA THR A 129 3.34 -6.92 11.84
C THR A 129 2.07 -7.57 11.29
N GLY A 130 2.04 -7.86 9.99
CA GLY A 130 1.06 -8.75 9.37
C GLY A 130 1.77 -9.72 8.41
N THR A 131 0.99 -10.62 7.81
CA THR A 131 1.46 -11.53 6.77
C THR A 131 0.65 -11.31 5.49
N ASN A 132 1.33 -11.21 4.35
CA ASN A 132 0.68 -11.10 3.04
C ASN A 132 1.58 -11.67 1.93
N ALA A 133 1.00 -12.08 0.80
CA ALA A 133 1.73 -12.51 -0.38
C ALA A 133 1.17 -11.90 -1.68
N CYS A 134 2.07 -11.66 -2.63
CA CYS A 134 1.74 -11.28 -4.01
C CYS A 134 2.50 -12.18 -4.97
N TYR A 135 1.88 -12.56 -6.09
CA TYR A 135 2.51 -13.40 -7.10
C TYR A 135 2.08 -13.01 -8.51
N MET A 136 2.83 -13.47 -9.52
CA MET A 136 2.44 -13.33 -10.93
C MET A 136 1.48 -14.44 -11.33
N GLU A 137 0.27 -14.08 -11.72
CA GLU A 137 -0.75 -14.98 -12.28
C GLU A 137 -0.92 -14.73 -13.78
N LYS A 138 -1.37 -15.75 -14.52
CA LYS A 138 -1.79 -15.62 -15.90
C LYS A 138 -3.20 -15.05 -15.98
N LEU A 139 -3.43 -14.11 -16.90
CA LEU A 139 -4.76 -13.51 -17.10
C LEU A 139 -5.87 -14.53 -17.37
N GLU A 140 -5.55 -15.69 -17.98
CA GLU A 140 -6.51 -16.76 -18.24
C GLU A 140 -7.13 -17.37 -16.97
N ASN A 141 -6.44 -17.28 -15.84
CA ASN A 141 -6.89 -17.80 -14.53
C ASN A 141 -7.65 -16.74 -13.71
N VAL A 142 -7.64 -15.47 -14.13
CA VAL A 142 -8.25 -14.36 -13.38
C VAL A 142 -9.64 -14.09 -13.93
N GLU A 143 -10.62 -14.89 -13.50
CA GLU A 143 -12.00 -14.83 -14.01
C GLU A 143 -12.67 -13.46 -13.81
N LEU A 144 -12.27 -12.72 -12.77
CA LEU A 144 -12.81 -11.41 -12.41
C LEU A 144 -12.12 -10.24 -13.13
N TRP A 145 -11.18 -10.51 -14.05
CA TRP A 145 -10.45 -9.46 -14.76
C TRP A 145 -11.35 -8.72 -15.77
N ASP A 146 -11.54 -7.42 -15.55
CA ASP A 146 -12.31 -6.50 -16.38
C ASP A 146 -11.43 -5.48 -17.14
N GLY A 147 -10.11 -5.57 -16.99
CA GLY A 147 -9.13 -4.74 -17.68
C GLY A 147 -8.73 -5.25 -19.08
N ASP A 148 -7.70 -4.63 -19.64
CA ASP A 148 -7.14 -5.00 -20.93
C ASP A 148 -6.52 -6.41 -20.91
N ARG A 149 -6.66 -7.15 -22.02
CA ARG A 149 -6.09 -8.49 -22.23
C ARG A 149 -4.91 -8.49 -23.19
N ASP A 150 -4.40 -7.32 -23.55
CA ASP A 150 -3.18 -7.15 -24.32
C ASP A 150 -1.95 -7.77 -23.61
N LEU A 151 -0.87 -7.95 -24.37
CA LEU A 151 0.38 -8.47 -23.84
C LEU A 151 0.99 -7.50 -22.79
N PRO A 152 1.58 -8.01 -21.71
CA PRO A 152 1.72 -9.42 -21.35
C PRO A 152 0.44 -10.02 -20.76
N HIS A 153 0.13 -11.28 -21.07
CA HIS A 153 -1.05 -12.00 -20.52
C HIS A 153 -0.85 -12.44 -19.05
N GLN A 154 -0.27 -11.57 -18.23
CA GLN A 154 0.02 -11.82 -16.82
C GLN A 154 -0.30 -10.59 -15.99
N VAL A 155 -0.73 -10.82 -14.76
CA VAL A 155 -1.06 -9.77 -13.79
C VAL A 155 -0.50 -10.14 -12.42
N MET A 156 -0.14 -9.13 -11.63
CA MET A 156 0.21 -9.32 -10.23
C MET A 156 -1.05 -9.48 -9.40
N ILE A 157 -1.14 -10.56 -8.63
CA ILE A 157 -2.23 -10.80 -7.68
C ILE A 157 -1.70 -10.55 -6.28
N ASN A 158 -2.16 -9.46 -5.67
CA ASN A 158 -2.08 -9.28 -4.22
C ASN A 158 -3.18 -10.11 -3.57
N THR A 159 -2.79 -11.09 -2.77
CA THR A 159 -3.75 -12.07 -2.22
C THR A 159 -4.53 -11.54 -1.03
N GLU A 160 -3.98 -10.58 -0.29
CA GLU A 160 -4.48 -10.17 1.03
C GLU A 160 -4.84 -11.39 1.91
N TRP A 161 -3.97 -12.41 1.90
CA TRP A 161 -4.25 -13.72 2.51
C TRP A 161 -4.42 -13.70 4.03
N GLY A 162 -4.24 -12.54 4.67
CA GLY A 162 -4.39 -12.38 6.12
C GLY A 162 -5.82 -12.64 6.58
N ALA A 163 -6.80 -12.45 5.68
CA ALA A 163 -8.21 -12.76 5.91
C ALA A 163 -8.57 -14.25 5.68
N PHE A 164 -7.60 -15.10 5.32
CA PHE A 164 -7.85 -16.53 5.12
C PHE A 164 -8.14 -17.20 6.47
N GLY A 165 -9.40 -17.60 6.68
CA GLY A 165 -9.86 -18.20 7.94
C GLY A 165 -11.07 -17.48 8.53
N ASP A 166 -11.34 -16.25 8.13
CA ASP A 166 -12.42 -15.39 8.68
C ASP A 166 -13.83 -16.00 8.52
N HIS A 167 -13.99 -16.94 7.59
CA HIS A 167 -15.23 -17.68 7.35
C HIS A 167 -15.25 -19.06 8.02
N GLY A 168 -14.41 -19.29 9.02
CA GLY A 168 -14.36 -20.53 9.82
C GLY A 168 -13.63 -21.69 9.14
N THR A 169 -13.03 -21.48 7.97
CA THR A 169 -12.30 -22.53 7.24
C THR A 169 -11.07 -23.05 7.98
N LEU A 170 -10.57 -22.30 8.97
CA LEU A 170 -9.44 -22.67 9.83
C LEU A 170 -9.85 -23.04 11.26
N ASP A 171 -11.14 -23.10 11.59
CA ASP A 171 -11.59 -23.35 12.97
C ASP A 171 -11.09 -24.69 13.54
N PHE A 172 -10.82 -25.66 12.67
CA PHE A 172 -10.28 -26.97 13.06
C PHE A 172 -8.85 -26.92 13.62
N VAL A 173 -8.09 -25.84 13.36
CA VAL A 173 -6.74 -25.60 13.91
C VAL A 173 -6.69 -24.46 14.91
N ARG A 174 -7.74 -23.64 15.01
CA ARG A 174 -7.83 -22.56 16.00
C ARG A 174 -7.95 -23.12 17.41
N THR A 175 -7.23 -22.51 18.33
CA THR A 175 -7.24 -22.84 19.75
C THR A 175 -7.98 -21.75 20.54
N ARG A 176 -8.27 -22.02 21.81
CA ARG A 176 -8.82 -21.01 22.73
C ARG A 176 -7.98 -19.71 22.79
N TYR A 177 -6.66 -19.82 22.61
CA TYR A 177 -5.76 -18.67 22.67
C TYR A 177 -5.92 -17.79 21.43
N ASP A 178 -6.13 -18.40 20.26
CA ASP A 178 -6.39 -17.65 19.02
C ASP A 178 -7.73 -16.91 19.09
N HIS A 179 -8.73 -17.48 19.77
CA HIS A 179 -9.99 -16.78 20.03
C HIS A 179 -9.85 -15.61 21.01
N GLU A 180 -9.02 -15.75 22.05
CA GLU A 180 -8.73 -14.66 23.01
C GLU A 180 -7.98 -13.49 22.35
N VAL A 181 -7.15 -13.76 21.33
CA VAL A 181 -6.43 -12.71 20.58
C VAL A 181 -7.35 -11.98 19.59
N ASP A 182 -8.37 -12.65 19.07
CA ASP A 182 -9.33 -12.14 18.08
C ASP A 182 -10.49 -11.32 18.72
N SER A 183 -10.75 -11.54 20.02
CA SER A 183 -11.81 -10.87 20.80
C SER A 183 -11.43 -9.50 21.33
#